data_AF-A0A4R8WFR9-F1
#
_entry.id   AF-A0A4R8WFR9-F1
#
_cell.length_a   1.000
_cell.length_b   1.000
_cell.length_c   1.000
_cell.angle_alpha   90.00
_cell.angle_beta   90.00
_cell.angle_gamma   90.00
#
_symmetry.space_group_name_H-M   'P 1'
#
loop_
_entity.id
_entity.type
_entity.pdbx_description
1 polymer ?
#
loop_
_entity_poly.entity_id
_entity_poly.type
_entity_poly.pdbx_seq_one_letter_code
_entity_poly.pdbx_strand_id
1 'polypeptide(L)'
;MAHPGNAADQGESSPYEYELVTGEAVALDVRPASFILRAAGAIIDWLAYLGFFVGLAFAVDFVMGDALDPALAQTLAISGLAFSILVLPTVVETVTGGRSLGKLAIGARIVRDDGGSIQLRHAFTRALSGIFEIYLTFGGLAATTALLNGKSKRLGDLMAGTYSQYERVARFDEPVLGLPQELTTWSYTVDVVRLPDRLSRRIAQFLRQSGRLTPETRVRVASDLAAEAAPFVSPVPAVSPEEFLAGVAAVRRSREYAALLLERERLERLRPVLTRLPHDFPNR
;
A
#
# COMPACT_ATOMS: atom_id res chain seq x y z
N MET A 1 55.59 -12.26 -6.11
CA MET A 1 54.36 -12.99 -5.73
C MET A 1 53.41 -11.97 -5.12
N ALA A 2 52.59 -11.22 -5.87
CA ALA A 2 51.43 -11.56 -6.71
C ALA A 2 50.10 -11.78 -5.92
N HIS A 3 49.29 -10.70 -5.82
CA HIS A 3 47.80 -10.58 -5.78
C HIS A 3 46.95 -11.33 -4.71
N PRO A 4 45.65 -10.96 -4.50
CA PRO A 4 45.00 -9.65 -4.20
C PRO A 4 44.04 -9.76 -2.97
N GLY A 5 43.59 -8.69 -2.29
CA GLY A 5 42.45 -7.83 -2.65
C GLY A 5 41.07 -8.51 -2.49
N ASN A 6 40.26 -8.09 -1.51
CA ASN A 6 38.83 -7.90 -1.76
C ASN A 6 38.21 -6.85 -0.81
N ALA A 7 37.71 -5.78 -1.43
CA ALA A 7 36.81 -4.79 -0.87
C ALA A 7 35.43 -5.06 -1.45
N ALA A 8 34.41 -5.19 -0.61
CA ALA A 8 32.96 -5.17 -0.88
C ALA A 8 32.30 -5.70 0.42
N ASP A 9 31.25 -5.15 0.99
CA ASP A 9 30.27 -4.18 0.53
C ASP A 9 29.58 -3.70 1.83
N GLN A 10 29.81 -2.46 2.26
CA GLN A 10 29.01 -1.87 3.33
C GLN A 10 27.70 -1.44 2.68
N GLY A 11 26.68 -2.28 2.81
CA GLY A 11 25.33 -1.94 2.38
C GLY A 11 24.92 -0.60 2.97
N GLU A 12 24.77 0.38 2.09
CA GLU A 12 24.09 1.64 2.38
C GLU A 12 22.68 1.31 2.90
N SER A 13 22.52 1.35 4.22
CA SER A 13 21.21 1.37 4.85
C SER A 13 20.52 2.68 4.47
N SER A 14 19.59 2.61 3.51
CA SER A 14 18.67 3.69 3.19
C SER A 14 17.86 4.08 4.45
N PRO A 15 17.78 5.36 4.87
CA PRO A 15 17.21 5.72 6.17
C PRO A 15 15.69 5.57 6.32
N TYR A 16 14.99 4.92 5.38
CA TYR A 16 13.52 5.00 5.29
C TYR A 16 12.77 3.69 5.04
N GLU A 17 13.41 2.52 5.12
CA GLU A 17 12.71 1.23 5.03
C GLU A 17 12.36 0.71 6.43
N TYR A 18 11.06 0.63 6.72
CA TYR A 18 10.55 0.11 7.99
C TYR A 18 10.06 -1.31 7.78
N GLU A 19 10.99 -2.24 7.94
CA GLU A 19 10.74 -3.68 7.88
C GLU A 19 9.80 -4.13 9.01
N LEU A 20 8.65 -4.70 8.67
CA LEU A 20 7.80 -5.41 9.63
C LEU A 20 8.16 -6.88 9.58
N VAL A 21 8.82 -7.37 10.63
CA VAL A 21 9.15 -8.78 10.79
C VAL A 21 7.88 -9.51 11.22
N THR A 22 7.26 -10.20 10.28
CA THR A 22 6.14 -11.11 10.57
C THR A 22 6.63 -12.33 11.36
N GLY A 23 5.71 -13.09 11.98
CA GLY A 23 6.05 -14.32 12.72
C GLY A 23 6.77 -15.42 11.91
N GLU A 24 6.90 -15.25 10.59
CA GLU A 24 7.68 -16.12 9.71
C GLU A 24 9.06 -15.54 9.31
N ALA A 25 9.53 -14.47 9.97
CA ALA A 25 10.78 -13.77 9.66
C ALA A 25 10.88 -13.31 8.19
N VAL A 26 9.73 -12.95 7.60
CA VAL A 26 9.66 -12.30 6.29
C VAL A 26 9.32 -10.84 6.49
N ALA A 27 10.26 -9.99 6.08
CA ALA A 27 10.14 -8.56 5.84
C ALA A 27 8.97 -8.27 4.89
N LEU A 28 7.78 -7.97 5.40
CA LEU A 28 6.77 -7.35 4.55
C LEU A 28 6.98 -5.84 4.64
N ASP A 29 7.28 -5.23 3.49
CA ASP A 29 7.41 -3.79 3.36
C ASP A 29 6.02 -3.15 3.35
N VAL A 30 5.44 -2.99 4.55
CA VAL A 30 4.07 -2.52 4.69
C VAL A 30 4.05 -1.01 4.69
N ARG A 31 3.61 -0.42 3.57
CA ARG A 31 3.54 1.04 3.44
C ARG A 31 2.48 1.63 4.41
N PRO A 32 2.88 2.47 5.37
CA PRO A 32 1.92 3.13 6.26
C PRO A 32 1.00 4.05 5.45
N ALA A 33 -0.26 4.14 5.87
CA ALA A 33 -1.23 5.01 5.23
C ALA A 33 -0.87 6.49 5.44
N SER A 34 -0.90 7.28 4.36
CA SER A 34 -0.57 8.70 4.44
C SER A 34 -1.55 9.44 5.33
N PHE A 35 -1.05 10.43 6.09
CA PHE A 35 -1.87 11.23 6.99
C PHE A 35 -3.13 11.81 6.30
N ILE A 36 -2.98 12.33 5.08
CA ILE A 36 -4.09 12.95 4.31
C ILE A 36 -5.20 11.93 4.04
N LEU A 37 -4.84 10.74 3.53
CA LEU A 37 -5.84 9.71 3.24
C LEU A 37 -6.49 9.18 4.52
N ARG A 38 -5.71 9.08 5.60
CA ARG A 38 -6.26 8.74 6.93
C ARG A 38 -7.25 9.79 7.43
N ALA A 39 -6.98 11.07 7.24
CA ALA A 39 -7.91 12.15 7.58
C ALA A 39 -9.19 12.06 6.75
N ALA A 40 -9.09 11.81 5.44
CA ALA A 40 -10.25 11.60 4.58
C ALA A 40 -11.10 10.41 5.04
N GLY A 41 -10.48 9.27 5.36
CA GLY A 41 -11.18 8.12 5.93
C GLY A 41 -11.84 8.43 7.28
N ALA A 42 -11.17 9.18 8.15
CA ALA A 42 -11.73 9.59 9.44
C ALA A 42 -12.96 10.52 9.28
N ILE A 43 -12.96 11.40 8.28
CA ILE A 43 -14.13 12.24 7.95
C ILE A 43 -15.31 11.38 7.50
N ILE A 44 -15.08 10.38 6.65
CA ILE A 44 -16.14 9.45 6.21
C ILE A 44 -16.70 8.67 7.40
N ASP A 45 -15.83 8.15 8.28
CA ASP A 45 -16.27 7.48 9.50
C ASP A 45 -17.08 8.40 10.41
N TRP A 46 -16.62 9.63 10.60
CA TRP A 46 -17.32 10.62 11.42
C TRP A 46 -18.70 10.95 10.86
N LEU A 47 -18.82 11.17 9.54
CA LEU A 47 -20.10 11.39 8.87
C LEU A 47 -21.03 10.18 8.98
N ALA A 48 -20.49 8.96 8.86
CA ALA A 48 -21.29 7.74 9.00
C ALA A 48 -21.84 7.56 10.42
N TYR A 49 -21.01 7.77 11.45
CA TYR A 49 -21.44 7.66 12.85
C TYR A 49 -22.36 8.82 13.27
N LEU A 50 -22.12 10.03 12.75
CA LEU A 50 -23.03 11.16 12.94
C LEU A 50 -24.38 10.89 12.26
N GLY A 51 -24.37 10.36 11.04
CA GLY A 51 -25.59 9.96 10.33
C GLY A 51 -26.37 8.88 11.08
N PHE A 52 -25.67 7.89 11.66
CA PHE A 52 -26.28 6.89 12.53
C PHE A 52 -26.92 7.53 13.77
N PHE A 53 -26.20 8.44 14.45
CA PHE A 53 -26.72 9.15 15.62
C PHE A 53 -27.99 9.97 15.29
N VAL A 54 -27.94 10.76 14.22
CA VAL A 54 -29.07 11.58 13.77
C VAL A 54 -30.24 10.71 13.34
N GLY A 55 -29.99 9.62 12.61
CA GLY A 55 -31.04 8.66 12.22
C GLY A 55 -31.69 8.00 13.42
N LEU A 56 -30.92 7.65 14.45
CA LEU A 56 -31.45 7.12 15.71
C LEU A 56 -32.32 8.15 16.44
N ALA A 57 -31.87 9.42 16.50
CA ALA A 57 -32.64 10.50 17.11
C ALA A 57 -33.99 10.71 16.39
N PHE A 58 -34.00 10.74 15.05
CA PHE A 58 -35.23 10.81 14.27
C PHE A 58 -36.12 9.59 14.46
N ALA A 59 -35.56 8.38 14.57
CA ALA A 59 -36.35 7.18 14.79
C ALA A 59 -37.03 7.20 16.17
N VAL A 60 -36.33 7.67 17.20
CA VAL A 60 -36.89 7.85 18.56
C VAL A 60 -38.01 8.88 18.55
N ASP A 61 -37.78 10.04 17.93
CA ASP A 61 -38.77 11.12 17.79
C ASP A 61 -40.00 10.65 16.98
N PHE A 62 -39.80 9.91 15.89
CA PHE A 62 -40.91 9.36 15.10
C PHE A 62 -41.77 8.37 15.88
N VAL A 63 -41.16 7.53 16.72
CA VAL A 63 -41.87 6.49 17.48
C VAL A 63 -42.58 7.06 18.71
N MET A 64 -41.95 8.01 19.41
CA MET A 64 -42.48 8.52 20.68
C MET A 64 -43.10 9.91 20.59
N GLY A 65 -42.65 10.77 19.67
CA GLY A 65 -43.15 12.12 19.45
C GLY A 65 -43.32 12.92 20.74
N ASP A 66 -44.51 13.48 20.93
CA ASP A 66 -44.87 14.28 22.10
C ASP A 66 -44.93 13.48 23.43
N ALA A 67 -44.84 12.14 23.39
CA ALA A 67 -44.78 11.30 24.59
C ALA A 67 -43.37 11.23 25.20
N LEU A 68 -42.35 11.80 24.54
CA LEU A 68 -41.00 11.92 25.09
C LEU A 68 -40.93 13.01 26.14
N ASP A 69 -40.71 12.60 27.38
CA ASP A 69 -40.34 13.52 28.45
C ASP A 69 -38.99 14.22 28.13
N PRO A 70 -38.85 15.55 28.37
CA PRO A 70 -37.63 16.28 28.06
C PRO A 70 -36.35 15.73 28.74
N ALA A 71 -36.46 15.21 29.97
CA ALA A 71 -35.30 14.64 30.66
C ALA A 71 -34.88 13.31 30.04
N LEU A 72 -35.85 12.50 29.61
CA LEU A 72 -35.59 11.28 28.85
C LEU A 72 -34.94 11.60 27.50
N ALA A 73 -35.46 12.60 26.77
CA ALA A 73 -34.90 13.03 25.49
C ALA A 73 -33.43 13.47 25.63
N GLN A 74 -33.12 14.28 26.65
CA GLN A 74 -31.74 14.70 26.94
C GLN A 74 -30.84 13.50 27.27
N THR A 75 -31.33 12.56 28.09
CA THR A 75 -30.59 11.35 28.46
C THR A 75 -30.27 10.49 27.25
N LEU A 76 -31.26 10.28 26.36
CA LEU A 76 -31.08 9.53 25.12
C LEU A 76 -30.13 10.23 24.15
N ALA A 77 -30.21 11.56 24.04
CA ALA A 77 -29.31 12.32 23.19
C ALA A 77 -27.84 12.21 23.64
N ILE A 78 -27.57 12.41 24.94
CA ILE A 78 -26.21 12.29 25.49
C ILE A 78 -25.70 10.84 25.38
N SER A 79 -26.53 9.87 25.73
CA SER A 79 -26.17 8.45 25.66
C SER A 79 -25.93 7.99 24.23
N GLY A 80 -26.77 8.42 23.29
CA GLY A 80 -26.63 8.12 21.86
C GLY A 80 -25.39 8.76 21.26
N LEU A 81 -25.05 9.99 21.67
CA LEU A 81 -23.82 10.65 21.23
C LEU A 81 -22.60 9.90 21.76
N ALA A 82 -22.56 9.60 23.07
CA ALA A 82 -21.48 8.84 23.70
C ALA A 82 -21.32 7.45 23.05
N PHE A 83 -22.44 6.76 22.77
CA PHE A 83 -22.45 5.50 22.06
C PHE A 83 -21.84 5.65 20.66
N SER A 84 -22.23 6.67 19.91
CA SER A 84 -21.80 6.87 18.52
C SER A 84 -20.32 7.26 18.38
N ILE A 85 -19.78 8.03 19.34
CA ILE A 85 -18.37 8.46 19.30
C ILE A 85 -17.40 7.44 19.90
N LEU A 86 -17.86 6.58 20.83
CA LEU A 86 -16.99 5.67 21.58
C LEU A 86 -17.32 4.20 21.30
N VAL A 87 -18.56 3.78 21.57
CA VAL A 87 -18.96 2.37 21.54
C VAL A 87 -19.03 1.86 20.10
N LEU A 88 -19.73 2.59 19.23
CA LEU A 88 -19.93 2.22 17.84
C LEU A 88 -18.61 2.05 17.06
N PRO A 89 -17.66 3.00 17.05
CA PRO A 89 -16.37 2.80 16.38
C PRO A 89 -15.56 1.67 17.01
N THR A 90 -15.63 1.49 18.33
CA THR A 90 -14.95 0.39 19.02
C THR A 90 -15.48 -0.97 18.55
N VAL A 91 -16.80 -1.14 18.50
CA VAL A 91 -17.46 -2.37 18.07
C VAL A 91 -17.17 -2.64 16.59
N VAL A 92 -17.34 -1.63 15.73
CA VAL A 92 -17.07 -1.74 14.29
C VAL A 92 -15.64 -2.17 14.05
N GLU A 93 -14.65 -1.44 14.61
CA GLU A 93 -13.24 -1.76 14.43
C GLU A 93 -12.89 -3.16 14.97
N THR A 94 -13.46 -3.56 16.12
CA THR A 94 -13.20 -4.88 16.71
C THR A 94 -13.75 -6.01 15.85
N VAL A 95 -15.01 -5.91 15.41
CA VAL A 95 -15.68 -6.96 14.63
C VAL A 95 -15.08 -7.10 13.24
N THR A 96 -14.66 -6.00 12.62
CA THR A 96 -14.09 -6.02 11.26
C THR A 96 -12.58 -6.20 11.23
N GLY A 97 -11.93 -6.35 12.38
CA GLY A 97 -10.49 -6.48 12.50
C GLY A 97 -9.71 -5.27 11.98
N GLY A 98 -10.23 -4.06 12.22
CA GLY A 98 -9.57 -2.79 11.90
C GLY A 98 -10.08 -2.07 10.66
N ARG A 99 -11.26 -2.44 10.15
CA ARG A 99 -11.86 -1.86 8.93
C ARG A 99 -13.18 -1.16 9.23
N SER A 100 -13.20 0.17 9.22
CA SER A 100 -14.44 0.95 9.23
C SER A 100 -14.82 1.38 7.80
N LEU A 101 -16.00 1.98 7.64
CA LEU A 101 -16.49 2.43 6.32
C LEU A 101 -15.49 3.36 5.61
N GLY A 102 -14.97 4.36 6.32
CA GLY A 102 -13.98 5.28 5.79
C GLY A 102 -12.66 4.59 5.44
N LYS A 103 -12.22 3.64 6.27
CA LYS A 103 -11.01 2.85 6.00
C LYS A 103 -11.17 1.97 4.76
N LEU A 104 -12.34 1.36 4.57
CA LEU A 104 -12.68 0.60 3.36
C LEU A 104 -12.70 1.50 2.11
N ALA A 105 -13.24 2.72 2.24
CA ALA A 105 -13.26 3.69 1.15
C ALA A 105 -11.84 4.05 0.68
N ILE A 106 -10.94 4.35 1.62
CA ILE A 106 -9.54 4.72 1.29
C ILE A 106 -8.61 3.50 1.07
N GLY A 107 -9.12 2.27 1.21
CA GLY A 107 -8.33 1.05 1.05
C GLY A 107 -7.28 0.83 2.14
N ALA A 108 -7.56 1.27 3.37
CA ALA A 108 -6.69 1.13 4.51
C ALA A 108 -7.28 0.18 5.57
N ARG A 109 -6.42 -0.29 6.48
CA ARG A 109 -6.79 -1.11 7.63
C ARG A 109 -5.90 -0.78 8.81
N ILE A 110 -6.46 -0.82 10.02
CA ILE A 110 -5.67 -0.74 11.25
C ILE A 110 -5.19 -2.13 11.62
N VAL A 111 -3.90 -2.23 11.91
CA VAL A 111 -3.25 -3.43 12.40
C VAL A 111 -2.45 -3.12 13.65
N ARG A 112 -2.12 -4.16 14.41
CA ARG A 112 -1.20 -4.08 15.52
C ARG A 112 0.24 -3.95 15.02
N ASP A 113 1.13 -3.48 15.88
CA ASP A 113 2.55 -3.32 15.54
C ASP A 113 3.27 -4.64 15.23
N ASP A 114 2.72 -5.77 15.68
CA ASP A 114 3.18 -7.13 15.34
C ASP A 114 2.48 -7.72 14.09
N GLY A 115 1.73 -6.90 13.35
CA GLY A 115 1.02 -7.30 12.13
C GLY A 115 -0.31 -8.04 12.37
N GLY A 116 -0.66 -8.31 13.63
CA GLY A 116 -1.92 -8.96 13.98
C GLY A 116 -3.16 -8.07 13.77
N SER A 117 -4.34 -8.69 13.70
CA SER A 117 -5.61 -7.96 13.75
C SER A 117 -5.81 -7.29 15.10
N ILE A 118 -6.47 -6.14 15.09
CA ILE A 118 -6.79 -5.44 16.34
C ILE A 118 -7.78 -6.23 17.21
N GLN A 119 -7.74 -5.95 18.51
CA GLN A 119 -8.63 -6.51 19.53
C GLN A 119 -9.43 -5.37 20.18
N LEU A 120 -10.42 -5.72 21.01
CA LEU A 120 -11.29 -4.76 21.70
C LEU A 120 -10.50 -3.67 22.43
N ARG A 121 -9.46 -4.05 23.21
CA ARG A 121 -8.62 -3.08 23.94
C ARG A 121 -7.99 -2.04 23.01
N HIS A 122 -7.52 -2.48 21.84
CA HIS A 122 -6.85 -1.60 20.88
C HIS A 122 -7.87 -0.63 20.27
N ALA A 123 -9.02 -1.14 19.82
CA ALA A 123 -10.11 -0.33 19.29
C ALA A 123 -10.64 0.68 20.32
N PHE A 124 -10.83 0.24 21.57
CA PHE A 124 -11.32 1.09 22.67
C PHE A 124 -10.33 2.20 23.02
N THR A 125 -9.04 1.88 23.21
CA THR A 125 -8.01 2.89 23.49
C THR A 125 -7.95 3.95 22.39
N ARG A 126 -8.09 3.54 21.11
CA ARG A 126 -8.12 4.45 19.97
C ARG A 126 -9.38 5.31 19.90
N ALA A 127 -10.54 4.74 20.23
CA ALA A 127 -11.80 5.48 20.24
C ALA A 127 -11.80 6.50 21.38
N LEU A 128 -11.32 6.11 22.56
CA LEU A 128 -11.18 6.97 23.72
C LEU A 128 -10.16 8.10 23.49
N SER A 129 -8.99 7.78 22.94
CA SER A 129 -8.00 8.81 22.57
C SER A 129 -8.55 9.77 21.52
N GLY A 130 -9.36 9.24 20.59
CA GLY A 130 -10.00 10.00 19.53
C GLY A 130 -10.84 11.15 20.05
N ILE A 131 -11.49 10.99 21.21
CA ILE A 131 -12.24 12.06 21.88
C ILE A 131 -11.32 13.27 22.12
N PHE A 132 -10.13 13.04 22.67
CA PHE A 132 -9.17 14.10 22.97
C PHE A 132 -8.44 14.62 21.73
N GLU A 133 -7.92 13.73 20.88
CA GLU A 133 -7.03 14.12 19.78
C GLU A 133 -7.76 14.49 18.48
N ILE A 134 -9.00 14.04 18.29
CA ILE A 134 -9.79 14.28 17.07
C ILE A 134 -10.93 15.24 17.38
N TYR A 135 -11.80 14.92 18.34
CA TYR A 135 -13.01 15.72 18.56
C TYR A 135 -12.71 17.04 19.27
N LEU A 136 -11.94 17.03 20.37
CA LEU A 136 -11.64 18.26 21.13
C LEU A 136 -10.67 19.20 20.42
N THR A 137 -9.80 18.70 19.54
CA THR A 137 -8.80 19.53 18.82
C THR A 137 -9.08 19.63 17.32
N PHE A 138 -10.23 19.15 16.85
CA PHE A 138 -10.56 19.07 15.41
C PHE A 138 -9.46 18.39 14.59
N GLY A 139 -8.82 17.35 15.16
CA GLY A 139 -7.74 16.61 14.53
C GLY A 139 -6.36 17.27 14.60
N GLY A 140 -6.22 18.44 15.24
CA GLY A 140 -4.94 19.15 15.37
C GLY A 140 -3.88 18.31 16.09
N LEU A 141 -4.21 17.73 17.24
CA LEU A 141 -3.27 16.90 18.00
C LEU A 141 -2.92 15.60 17.24
N ALA A 142 -3.91 14.99 16.60
CA ALA A 142 -3.70 13.82 15.74
C ALA A 142 -2.78 14.15 14.56
N ALA A 143 -2.92 15.34 13.96
CA ALA A 143 -2.08 15.81 12.87
C ALA A 143 -0.64 16.05 13.31
N THR A 144 -0.44 16.78 14.40
CA THR A 144 0.90 17.05 14.94
C THR A 144 1.64 15.76 15.28
N THR A 145 0.99 14.83 15.97
CA THR A 145 1.60 13.55 16.35
C THR A 145 1.91 12.67 15.12
N ALA A 146 1.01 12.62 14.14
CA ALA A 146 1.24 11.86 12.91
C ALA A 146 2.35 12.47 12.04
N LEU A 147 2.43 13.80 11.92
CA LEU A 147 3.46 14.48 11.12
C LEU A 147 4.86 14.36 11.72
N LEU A 148 4.95 14.31 13.06
CA LEU A 148 6.22 14.13 13.78
C LEU A 148 6.65 12.65 13.88
N ASN A 149 5.82 11.71 13.41
CA ASN A 149 6.11 10.29 13.49
C ASN A 149 6.41 9.71 12.09
N GLY A 150 7.55 9.02 11.94
CA GLY A 150 7.96 8.42 10.65
C GLY A 150 6.98 7.39 10.06
N LYS A 151 6.10 6.79 10.88
CA LYS A 151 5.04 5.87 10.45
C LYS A 151 3.66 6.52 10.34
N SER A 152 3.57 7.85 10.45
CA SER A 152 2.30 8.60 10.46
C SER A 152 1.29 8.10 11.50
N LYS A 153 1.78 7.73 12.69
CA LYS A 153 0.96 7.30 13.82
C LYS A 153 0.44 8.49 14.60
N ARG A 154 -0.88 8.55 14.82
CA ARG A 154 -1.48 9.53 15.76
C ARG A 154 -1.35 9.06 17.21
N LEU A 155 -1.65 9.91 18.19
CA LEU A 155 -1.55 9.59 19.63
C LEU A 155 -2.30 8.30 19.98
N GLY A 156 -3.52 8.12 19.46
CA GLY A 156 -4.30 6.90 19.66
C GLY A 156 -3.66 5.63 19.10
N ASP A 157 -2.95 5.75 17.98
CA ASP A 157 -2.23 4.63 17.39
C ASP A 157 -1.04 4.24 18.28
N LEU A 158 -0.32 5.24 18.79
CA LEU A 158 0.83 5.06 19.68
C LEU A 158 0.41 4.41 21.00
N MET A 159 -0.63 4.91 21.65
CA MET A 159 -1.12 4.37 22.91
C MET A 159 -1.68 2.95 22.75
N ALA A 160 -2.30 2.64 21.61
CA ALA A 160 -2.85 1.32 21.35
C ALA A 160 -1.82 0.33 20.78
N GLY A 161 -0.59 0.74 20.44
CA GLY A 161 0.38 -0.13 19.76
C GLY A 161 -0.13 -0.61 18.39
N THR A 162 -0.71 0.30 17.61
CA THR A 162 -1.29 0.03 16.29
C THR A 162 -0.74 0.98 15.24
N TYR A 163 -1.02 0.70 13.97
CA TYR A 163 -0.81 1.62 12.86
C TYR A 163 -1.80 1.34 11.72
N SER A 164 -1.94 2.29 10.80
CA SER A 164 -2.76 2.12 9.61
C SER A 164 -1.88 1.71 8.43
N GLN A 165 -2.22 0.60 7.79
CA GLN A 165 -1.57 0.11 6.57
C GLN A 165 -2.49 0.24 5.36
N TYR A 166 -1.92 0.41 4.17
CA TYR A 166 -2.66 0.21 2.94
C TYR A 166 -2.89 -1.27 2.69
N GLU A 167 -4.12 -1.64 2.39
CA GLU A 167 -4.50 -3.02 2.05
C GLU A 167 -4.83 -3.16 0.56
N ARG A 168 -5.24 -2.07 -0.10
CA ARG A 168 -5.46 -2.06 -1.54
C ARG A 168 -4.13 -1.86 -2.27
N VAL A 169 -3.59 -2.96 -2.81
CA VAL A 169 -2.50 -2.90 -3.78
C VAL A 169 -2.99 -2.05 -4.96
N ALA A 170 -2.18 -1.07 -5.39
CA ALA A 170 -2.48 -0.31 -6.60
C ALA A 170 -2.73 -1.31 -7.73
N ARG A 171 -3.83 -1.17 -8.47
CA ARG A 171 -4.06 -2.00 -9.66
C ARG A 171 -2.83 -1.87 -10.54
N PHE A 172 -2.19 -2.99 -10.82
CA PHE A 172 -1.14 -3.04 -11.82
C PHE A 172 -1.83 -2.81 -13.17
N ASP A 173 -1.67 -1.62 -13.74
CA ASP A 173 -2.09 -1.38 -15.11
C ASP A 173 -1.11 -2.16 -16.01
N GLU A 174 -1.61 -3.23 -16.60
CA GLU A 174 -0.84 -4.04 -17.53
C GLU A 174 -0.34 -3.15 -18.68
N PRO A 175 0.97 -3.06 -18.95
CA PRO A 175 1.44 -2.17 -19.99
C PRO A 175 0.99 -2.69 -21.36
N VAL A 176 0.14 -1.91 -22.02
CA VAL A 176 -0.61 -2.19 -23.26
C VAL A 176 0.25 -2.65 -24.46
N LEU A 177 1.55 -2.43 -24.43
CA LEU A 177 2.45 -2.84 -25.52
C LEU A 177 2.98 -4.25 -25.28
N GLY A 178 2.33 -5.21 -25.94
CA GLY A 178 2.83 -6.57 -26.13
C GLY A 178 4.02 -6.60 -27.10
N LEU A 179 4.69 -7.75 -27.17
CA LEU A 179 5.77 -7.99 -28.12
C LEU A 179 5.24 -7.86 -29.56
N PRO A 180 5.81 -6.99 -30.42
CA PRO A 180 5.45 -6.93 -31.83
C PRO A 180 5.59 -8.30 -32.50
N GLN A 181 4.63 -8.68 -33.35
CA GLN A 181 4.60 -10.03 -33.93
C GLN A 181 5.88 -10.38 -34.70
N GLU A 182 6.45 -9.40 -35.41
CA GLU A 182 7.70 -9.54 -36.18
C GLU A 182 8.91 -9.88 -35.30
N LEU A 183 8.87 -9.49 -34.02
CA LEU A 183 9.94 -9.71 -33.05
C LEU A 183 9.76 -10.99 -32.23
N THR A 184 8.76 -11.82 -32.54
CA THR A 184 8.52 -13.07 -31.81
C THR A 184 9.73 -13.99 -31.87
N THR A 185 10.27 -14.27 -33.05
CA THR A 185 11.44 -15.14 -33.21
C THR A 185 12.69 -14.52 -32.60
N TRP A 186 12.88 -13.21 -32.81
CA TRP A 186 14.00 -12.46 -32.26
C TRP A 186 14.03 -12.50 -30.72
N SER A 187 12.86 -12.48 -30.08
CA SER A 187 12.74 -12.49 -28.61
C SER A 187 13.35 -13.72 -27.94
N TYR A 188 13.42 -14.86 -28.65
CA TYR A 188 14.05 -16.08 -28.14
C TYR A 188 15.58 -16.05 -28.24
N THR A 189 16.13 -15.26 -29.16
CA THR A 189 17.57 -15.23 -29.44
C THR A 189 18.28 -14.01 -28.88
N VAL A 190 17.51 -12.95 -28.58
CA VAL A 190 18.08 -11.69 -28.11
C VAL A 190 18.63 -11.82 -26.70
N ASP A 191 19.80 -11.24 -26.50
CA ASP A 191 20.34 -10.90 -25.20
C ASP A 191 20.23 -9.40 -24.94
N VAL A 192 19.55 -9.06 -23.84
CA VAL A 192 19.37 -7.69 -23.38
C VAL A 192 20.10 -7.57 -22.04
N VAL A 193 21.19 -6.81 -22.04
CA VAL A 193 21.97 -6.50 -20.84
C VAL A 193 21.22 -5.46 -20.00
N ARG A 194 21.60 -5.30 -18.73
CA ARG A 194 21.01 -4.31 -17.83
C ARG A 194 21.17 -2.88 -18.39
N LEU A 195 20.06 -2.34 -18.89
CA LEU A 195 19.94 -0.94 -19.30
C LEU A 195 20.08 0.00 -18.09
N PRO A 196 20.67 1.20 -18.26
CA PRO A 196 20.63 2.24 -17.22
C PRO A 196 19.20 2.59 -16.80
N ASP A 197 18.96 2.75 -15.49
CA ASP A 197 17.60 2.98 -14.95
C ASP A 197 16.96 4.27 -15.45
N ARG A 198 17.76 5.26 -15.87
CA ARG A 198 17.25 6.48 -16.51
C ARG A 198 16.74 6.21 -17.93
N LEU A 199 17.46 5.42 -18.71
CA LEU A 199 17.09 5.05 -20.08
C LEU A 199 15.83 4.18 -20.07
N SER A 200 15.78 3.18 -19.20
CA SER A 200 14.61 2.30 -19.09
C SER A 200 13.32 3.07 -18.76
N ARG A 201 13.40 4.05 -17.84
CA ARG A 201 12.27 4.93 -17.51
C ARG A 201 11.84 5.79 -18.68
N ARG A 202 12.79 6.36 -19.44
CA ARG A 202 12.49 7.15 -20.64
C ARG A 202 11.82 6.30 -21.73
N ILE A 203 12.32 5.09 -21.98
CA ILE A 203 11.69 4.13 -22.92
C ILE A 203 10.27 3.81 -22.47
N ALA A 204 10.06 3.44 -21.21
CA ALA A 204 8.75 3.12 -20.69
C ALA A 204 7.77 4.31 -20.74
N GLN A 205 8.26 5.53 -20.47
CA GLN A 205 7.46 6.75 -20.59
C GLN A 205 7.09 7.05 -22.04
N PHE A 206 8.04 6.93 -22.96
CA PHE A 206 7.80 7.10 -24.40
C PHE A 206 6.73 6.12 -24.90
N LEU A 207 6.89 4.82 -24.61
CA LEU A 207 5.94 3.78 -25.02
C LEU A 207 4.52 4.01 -24.47
N ARG A 208 4.38 4.50 -23.24
CA ARG A 208 3.07 4.88 -22.67
C ARG A 208 2.44 6.10 -23.35
N GLN A 209 3.25 7.01 -23.87
CA GLN A 209 2.80 8.28 -24.45
C GLN A 209 2.75 8.27 -25.98
N SER A 210 3.35 7.28 -26.65
CA SER A 210 3.62 7.31 -28.10
C SER A 210 2.36 7.57 -28.91
N GLY A 211 1.23 6.94 -28.56
CA GLY A 211 -0.08 7.15 -29.20
C GLY A 211 -0.62 8.58 -29.15
N ARG A 212 -0.14 9.44 -28.24
CA ARG A 212 -0.53 10.86 -28.11
C ARG A 212 0.45 11.83 -28.79
N LEU A 213 1.58 11.35 -29.29
CA LEU A 213 2.58 12.18 -29.95
C LEU A 213 2.26 12.35 -31.44
N THR A 214 2.64 13.51 -32.00
CA THR A 214 2.63 13.73 -33.46
C THR A 214 3.55 12.73 -34.15
N PRO A 215 3.25 12.29 -35.38
CA PRO A 215 4.06 11.29 -36.09
C PRO A 215 5.55 11.63 -36.15
N GLU A 216 5.88 12.88 -36.46
CA GLU A 216 7.27 13.35 -36.57
C GLU A 216 8.02 13.29 -35.24
N THR A 217 7.39 13.75 -34.15
CA THR A 217 7.99 13.72 -32.82
C THR A 217 8.17 12.29 -32.34
N ARG A 218 7.22 11.41 -32.66
CA ARG A 218 7.27 9.99 -32.30
C ARG A 218 8.49 9.31 -32.92
N VAL A 219 8.70 9.49 -34.23
CA VAL A 219 9.84 8.90 -34.96
C VAL A 219 11.17 9.45 -34.42
N ARG A 220 11.26 10.76 -34.20
CA ARG A 220 12.49 11.39 -33.66
C ARG A 220 12.86 10.83 -32.29
N VAL A 221 11.92 10.87 -31.33
CA VAL A 221 12.17 10.39 -29.96
C VAL A 221 12.44 8.88 -29.93
N ALA A 222 11.73 8.10 -30.74
CA ALA A 222 11.98 6.66 -30.86
C ALA A 222 13.40 6.38 -31.38
N SER A 223 13.86 7.13 -32.38
CA SER A 223 15.20 6.96 -32.97
C SER A 223 16.30 7.28 -31.97
N ASP A 224 16.17 8.40 -31.23
CA ASP A 224 17.14 8.80 -30.20
C ASP A 224 17.24 7.74 -29.10
N LEU A 225 16.11 7.26 -28.58
CA LEU A 225 16.06 6.23 -27.55
C LEU A 225 16.56 4.87 -28.06
N ALA A 226 16.26 4.51 -29.31
CA ALA A 226 16.75 3.28 -29.92
C ALA A 226 18.27 3.29 -30.08
N ALA A 227 18.85 4.42 -30.49
CA ALA A 227 20.29 4.60 -30.58
C ALA A 227 20.97 4.49 -29.20
N GLU A 228 20.37 5.07 -28.17
CA GLU A 228 20.86 4.94 -26.78
C GLU A 228 20.74 3.49 -26.25
N ALA A 229 19.73 2.72 -26.69
CA ALA A 229 19.47 1.36 -26.24
C ALA A 229 20.27 0.29 -27.00
N ALA A 230 20.60 0.52 -28.27
CA ALA A 230 21.28 -0.42 -29.15
C ALA A 230 22.56 -1.05 -28.56
N PRO A 231 23.44 -0.33 -27.83
CA PRO A 231 24.64 -0.92 -27.22
C PRO A 231 24.36 -2.00 -26.16
N PHE A 232 23.15 -2.06 -25.62
CA PHE A 232 22.76 -3.00 -24.57
C PHE A 232 21.98 -4.21 -25.10
N VAL A 233 21.80 -4.32 -26.41
CA VAL A 233 20.93 -5.31 -27.05
C VAL A 233 21.66 -6.00 -28.19
N SER A 234 21.68 -7.34 -28.18
CA SER A 234 22.32 -8.14 -29.23
C SER A 234 21.49 -9.39 -29.55
N PRO A 235 21.19 -9.69 -30.82
CA PRO A 235 21.41 -8.86 -32.01
C PRO A 235 20.40 -7.71 -32.10
N VAL A 236 20.76 -6.61 -32.78
CA VAL A 236 19.83 -5.52 -33.09
C VAL A 236 18.99 -5.91 -34.32
N PRO A 237 17.65 -5.98 -34.21
CA PRO A 237 16.76 -6.36 -35.31
C PRO A 237 16.59 -5.20 -36.31
N ALA A 238 16.36 -5.53 -37.59
CA ALA A 238 16.10 -4.56 -38.65
C ALA A 238 14.61 -4.18 -38.71
N VAL A 239 14.11 -3.55 -37.66
CA VAL A 239 12.70 -3.09 -37.52
C VAL A 239 12.64 -1.59 -37.23
N SER A 240 11.44 -1.02 -37.16
CA SER A 240 11.30 0.39 -36.80
C SER A 240 11.83 0.67 -35.39
N PRO A 241 12.34 1.88 -35.09
CA PRO A 241 12.82 2.23 -33.75
C PRO A 241 11.76 2.03 -32.65
N GLU A 242 10.50 2.29 -32.96
CA GLU A 242 9.40 2.11 -32.01
C GLU A 242 9.15 0.63 -31.71
N GLU A 243 9.14 -0.25 -32.72
CA GLU A 243 9.02 -1.69 -32.54
C GLU A 243 10.22 -2.29 -31.82
N PHE A 244 11.42 -1.83 -32.14
CA PHE A 244 12.63 -2.22 -31.42
C PHE A 244 12.51 -1.92 -29.92
N LEU A 245 12.12 -0.70 -29.56
CA LEU A 245 11.94 -0.30 -28.16
C LEU A 245 10.83 -1.09 -27.47
N ALA A 246 9.71 -1.35 -28.15
CA ALA A 246 8.64 -2.19 -27.64
C ALA A 246 9.11 -3.63 -27.41
N GLY A 247 9.89 -4.20 -28.33
CA GLY A 247 10.49 -5.52 -28.20
C GLY A 247 11.47 -5.63 -27.05
N VAL A 248 12.38 -4.66 -26.91
CA VAL A 248 13.33 -4.59 -25.79
C VAL A 248 12.59 -4.51 -24.45
N ALA A 249 11.57 -3.66 -24.35
CA ALA A 249 10.76 -3.53 -23.15
C ALA A 249 9.98 -4.81 -22.82
N ALA A 250 9.44 -5.49 -23.84
CA ALA A 250 8.71 -6.75 -23.68
C ALA A 250 9.63 -7.89 -23.22
N VAL A 251 10.77 -8.10 -23.89
CA VAL A 251 11.74 -9.14 -23.53
C VAL A 251 12.26 -8.94 -22.12
N ARG A 252 12.63 -7.69 -21.77
CA ARG A 252 13.10 -7.37 -20.43
C ARG A 252 12.03 -7.67 -19.37
N ARG A 253 10.77 -7.29 -19.62
CA ARG A 253 9.65 -7.60 -18.72
C ARG A 253 9.47 -9.10 -18.54
N SER A 254 9.52 -9.88 -19.62
CA SER A 254 9.40 -11.33 -19.56
C SER A 254 10.53 -11.97 -18.75
N ARG A 255 11.77 -11.46 -18.87
CA ARG A 255 12.93 -11.92 -18.07
C ARG A 255 12.78 -11.56 -16.60
N GLU A 256 12.41 -10.32 -16.29
CA GLU A 256 12.15 -9.88 -14.90
C GLU A 256 11.02 -10.70 -14.27
N TYR A 257 9.93 -10.95 -15.02
CA TYR A 257 8.83 -11.78 -14.57
C TYR A 257 9.24 -13.23 -14.31
N ALA A 258 10.02 -13.83 -15.21
CA ALA A 258 10.55 -15.18 -15.02
C ALA A 258 11.48 -15.28 -13.80
N ALA A 259 12.33 -14.28 -13.57
CA ALA A 259 13.21 -14.23 -12.40
C ALA A 259 12.39 -14.17 -11.09
N LEU A 260 11.35 -13.33 -11.04
CA LEU A 260 10.45 -13.22 -9.89
C LEU A 260 9.67 -14.52 -9.63
N LEU A 261 9.23 -15.21 -10.69
CA LEU A 261 8.57 -16.51 -10.57
C LEU A 261 9.52 -17.56 -9.97
N LEU A 262 10.76 -17.63 -10.44
CA LEU A 262 11.77 -18.55 -9.91
C LEU A 262 12.10 -18.24 -8.44
N GLU A 263 12.19 -16.97 -8.07
CA GLU A 263 12.38 -16.55 -6.68
C GLU A 263 11.19 -16.98 -5.81
N ARG A 264 9.97 -16.76 -6.29
CA ARG A 264 8.75 -17.20 -5.60
C ARG A 264 8.72 -18.73 -5.43
N GLU A 265 9.02 -19.49 -6.47
CA GLU A 265 9.10 -20.96 -6.40
C GLU A 265 10.16 -21.42 -5.39
N ARG A 266 11.31 -20.73 -5.34
CA ARG A 266 12.36 -21.01 -4.36
C ARG A 266 11.89 -20.76 -2.93
N LEU A 267 11.19 -19.65 -2.69
CA LEU A 267 10.58 -19.33 -1.40
C LEU A 267 9.51 -20.35 -1.01
N GLU A 268 8.62 -20.73 -1.93
CA GLU A 268 7.58 -21.74 -1.68
C GLU A 268 8.19 -23.12 -1.35
N ARG A 269 9.31 -23.48 -1.98
CA ARG A 269 10.06 -24.71 -1.67
C ARG A 269 10.72 -24.68 -0.28
N LEU A 270 11.19 -23.51 0.15
CA LEU A 270 11.82 -23.32 1.46
C LEU A 270 10.80 -23.18 2.59
N ARG A 271 9.55 -22.76 2.29
CA ARG A 271 8.45 -22.61 3.25
C ARG A 271 8.31 -23.78 4.23
N PRO A 272 8.24 -25.07 3.83
CA PRO A 272 8.12 -26.19 4.77
C PRO A 272 9.35 -26.40 5.67
N VAL A 273 10.53 -25.90 5.30
CA VAL A 273 11.73 -25.95 6.15
C VAL A 273 11.69 -24.82 7.18
N LEU A 274 11.26 -23.63 6.76
CA LEU A 274 11.14 -22.46 7.63
C LEU A 274 10.01 -22.61 8.66
N THR A 275 8.94 -23.35 8.33
CA THR A 275 7.80 -23.59 9.23
C THR A 275 7.90 -24.86 10.06
N ARG A 276 8.93 -25.69 9.86
CA ARG A 276 9.21 -26.81 10.77
C ARG A 276 9.79 -26.25 12.07
N LEU A 277 9.09 -26.49 13.17
CA LEU A 277 9.69 -26.40 14.49
C LEU A 277 10.91 -27.35 14.53
N PRO A 278 12.06 -26.92 15.07
CA PRO A 278 13.18 -27.81 15.29
C PRO A 278 12.70 -29.05 16.05
N HIS A 279 13.17 -30.23 15.66
CA HIS A 279 12.88 -31.46 16.40
C HIS A 279 13.19 -31.22 17.90
N ASP A 280 12.22 -31.53 18.77
CA ASP A 280 12.19 -31.32 20.23
C ASP A 280 11.69 -29.98 20.82
N PHE A 281 11.03 -29.09 20.05
CA PHE A 281 10.30 -27.98 20.68
C PHE A 281 8.90 -28.41 21.19
N PRO A 282 8.62 -28.32 22.51
CA PRO A 282 7.32 -28.68 23.05
C PRO A 282 6.25 -27.66 22.65
N ASN A 283 5.13 -28.13 22.10
CA ASN A 283 3.93 -27.31 21.91
C ASN A 283 3.37 -26.95 23.30
N ARG A 284 3.43 -25.67 23.68
CA ARG A 284 2.70 -25.11 24.83
C ARG A 284 1.61 -24.17 24.34
#